data_AF-A0A7U9XNA8-F1
#
_entry.id   AF-A0A7U9XNA8-F1
#
_cell.length_a   1.000
_cell.length_b   1.000
_cell.length_c   1.000
_cell.angle_alpha   90.00
_cell.angle_beta   90.00
_cell.angle_gamma   90.00
#
_symmetry.space_group_name_H-M   'P 1'
#
loop_
_entity.id
_entity.type
_entity.pdbx_description
1 polymer ?
#
loop_
_entity_poly.entity_id
_entity_poly.type
_entity_poly.pdbx_seq_one_letter_code
_entity_poly.pdbx_strand_id
1 'polypeptide(L)'
;MYDAWSEYYKNDVWFETFDACGISPDFYTRKRDDKEVFPWDFLDCGVKKEFLLREWHNAQEEAVTPNCRSRCSACGAGRYQTGVCLEDRRKQS
;
A
#
# COMPACT_ATOMS: atom_id res chain seq x y z
N MET A 1 -12.04 13.84 -16.58
CA MET A 1 -12.80 14.55 -15.51
C MET A 1 -13.60 13.47 -14.82
N TYR A 2 -13.16 13.02 -13.65
CA TYR A 2 -13.84 11.95 -12.91
C TYR A 2 -15.00 12.56 -12.14
N ASP A 3 -16.23 12.20 -12.52
CA ASP A 3 -17.42 12.47 -11.70
C ASP A 3 -17.28 11.68 -10.40
N ALA A 4 -16.76 12.37 -9.39
CA ALA A 4 -16.78 11.88 -8.04
C ALA A 4 -18.24 11.76 -7.60
N TRP A 5 -18.52 10.70 -6.85
CA TRP A 5 -19.80 10.37 -6.21
C TRP A 5 -20.26 11.39 -5.16
N SER A 6 -19.99 12.68 -5.37
CA SER A 6 -20.28 13.78 -4.45
C SER A 6 -21.77 13.91 -4.15
N GLU A 7 -22.65 13.57 -5.09
CA GLU A 7 -24.11 13.60 -4.91
C GLU A 7 -24.61 12.62 -3.83
N TYR A 8 -23.86 11.55 -3.57
CA TYR A 8 -24.18 10.53 -2.55
C TYR A 8 -23.26 10.60 -1.32
N TYR A 9 -22.24 11.46 -1.35
CA TYR A 9 -21.32 11.61 -0.23
C TYR A 9 -21.91 12.52 0.84
N LYS A 10 -22.63 11.90 1.78
CA LYS A 10 -23.21 12.56 2.96
C LYS A 10 -22.26 12.48 4.15
N ASN A 11 -21.34 13.44 4.24
CA ASN A 11 -20.28 13.47 5.24
C ASN A 11 -20.82 13.51 6.69
N ASP A 12 -21.90 14.25 6.90
CA ASP A 12 -22.66 14.34 8.15
C ASP A 12 -23.13 12.96 8.66
N VAL A 13 -23.75 12.16 7.79
CA VAL A 13 -24.23 10.81 8.13
C VAL A 13 -23.09 9.88 8.56
N TRP A 14 -21.93 9.99 7.92
CA TRP A 14 -20.75 9.22 8.30
C TRP A 14 -20.23 9.62 9.69
N PHE A 15 -20.15 10.92 9.99
CA PHE A 15 -19.70 11.38 11.31
C PHE A 15 -20.67 11.02 12.45
N GLU A 16 -21.99 11.12 12.22
CA GLU A 16 -22.99 10.62 13.17
C GLU A 16 -22.84 9.12 13.44
N THR A 17 -22.58 8.33 12.39
CA THR A 17 -22.37 6.89 12.53
C THR A 17 -21.08 6.58 13.29
N PHE A 18 -19.99 7.31 13.02
CA PHE A 18 -18.74 7.17 13.76
C PHE A 18 -18.93 7.47 15.25
N ASP A 19 -19.64 8.55 15.59
CA ASP A 19 -19.97 8.90 16.98
C ASP A 19 -20.84 7.82 17.65
N ALA A 20 -21.89 7.36 16.98
CA ALA A 20 -22.77 6.30 17.47
C ALA A 20 -22.04 4.96 17.72
N CYS A 21 -20.99 4.67 16.94
CA CYS A 21 -20.15 3.48 17.13
C CYS A 21 -19.00 3.70 18.13
N GLY A 22 -18.82 4.92 18.66
CA GLY A 22 -17.67 5.26 19.51
C GLY A 22 -16.33 5.17 18.76
N ILE A 23 -16.35 5.36 17.44
CA ILE A 23 -15.18 5.28 16.58
C ILE A 23 -14.68 6.70 16.30
N SER A 24 -13.41 6.97 16.59
CA SER A 24 -12.77 8.23 16.21
C SER A 24 -12.15 8.13 14.82
N PRO A 25 -12.59 8.92 13.82
CA PRO A 25 -11.98 8.94 12.49
C PRO A 25 -10.50 9.37 12.52
N ASP A 26 -10.16 10.29 13.43
CA ASP A 26 -8.80 10.81 13.60
C ASP A 26 -7.77 9.72 13.93
N PHE A 27 -8.21 8.66 14.61
CA PHE A 27 -7.36 7.50 14.88
C PHE A 27 -6.88 6.81 13.60
N TYR A 28 -7.69 6.83 12.53
CA TYR A 28 -7.37 6.17 11.26
C TYR A 28 -6.66 7.08 10.28
N THR A 29 -6.80 8.41 10.41
CA THR A 29 -6.21 9.41 9.51
C THR A 29 -4.92 10.04 10.04
N ARG A 30 -4.55 9.81 11.30
CA ARG A 30 -3.29 10.31 11.87
C ARG A 30 -2.07 9.77 11.11
N LYS A 31 -0.96 10.51 11.21
CA LYS A 31 0.36 9.98 10.85
C LYS A 31 0.69 8.77 11.74
N ARG A 32 1.34 7.77 11.13
CA ARG A 32 1.80 6.55 11.79
C ARG A 32 3.32 6.51 11.77
N ASP A 33 3.90 5.91 12.80
CA ASP A 33 5.34 5.64 12.87
C ASP A 33 5.67 4.37 12.08
N ASP A 34 6.87 4.31 11.48
CA ASP A 34 7.33 3.17 10.69
C ASP A 34 7.38 1.85 11.49
N LYS A 35 7.55 1.95 12.81
CA LYS A 35 7.65 0.79 13.73
C LYS A 35 6.31 0.39 14.34
N GLU A 36 5.24 1.10 14.02
CA GLU A 36 3.91 0.75 14.50
C GLU A 36 3.43 -0.57 13.85
N VAL A 37 2.58 -1.30 14.57
CA VAL A 37 1.82 -2.41 13.98
C VAL A 37 0.68 -1.80 13.17
N PHE A 38 0.71 -2.02 11.87
CA PHE A 38 -0.36 -1.56 10.99
C PHE A 38 -1.53 -2.54 11.02
N PRO A 39 -2.76 -2.05 10.86
CA PRO A 39 -3.93 -2.93 10.82
C PRO A 39 -3.88 -3.92 9.66
N TRP A 40 -3.05 -3.72 8.64
CA TRP A 40 -2.85 -4.65 7.52
C TRP A 40 -1.61 -5.54 7.64
N ASP A 41 -0.86 -5.49 8.75
CA ASP A 41 0.37 -6.29 8.92
C ASP A 41 0.11 -7.80 8.89
N PHE A 42 -1.13 -8.24 9.11
CA PHE A 42 -1.52 -9.64 9.00
C PHE A 42 -1.72 -10.12 7.55
N LEU A 43 -1.73 -9.22 6.57
CA LEU A 43 -1.90 -9.57 5.16
C LEU A 43 -0.59 -10.10 4.57
N ASP A 44 -0.57 -11.37 4.14
CA ASP A 44 0.54 -11.96 3.38
C ASP A 44 0.17 -12.09 1.89
N CYS A 45 0.54 -11.09 1.10
CA CYS A 45 0.49 -11.14 -0.36
C CYS A 45 1.86 -11.40 -0.99
N GLY A 46 2.82 -11.89 -0.19
CA GLY A 46 4.20 -12.15 -0.58
C GLY A 46 5.08 -10.93 -0.79
N VAL A 47 4.53 -9.72 -0.66
CA VAL A 47 5.32 -8.48 -0.56
C VAL A 47 5.69 -8.24 0.90
N LYS A 48 6.95 -7.89 1.14
CA LYS A 48 7.49 -7.64 2.49
C LYS A 48 7.07 -6.26 3.01
N LYS A 49 6.78 -6.15 4.32
CA LYS A 49 6.47 -4.88 4.98
C LYS A 49 7.59 -3.84 4.79
N GLU A 50 8.84 -4.28 4.86
CA GLU A 50 10.01 -3.41 4.70
C GLU A 50 10.07 -2.80 3.28
N PHE A 51 9.60 -3.54 2.27
CA PHE A 51 9.47 -3.00 0.92
C PHE A 51 8.41 -1.91 0.86
N LEU A 52 7.21 -2.14 1.42
CA LEU A 52 6.13 -1.15 1.42
C LEU A 52 6.54 0.15 2.15
N LEU A 53 7.23 0.04 3.28
CA LEU A 53 7.78 1.20 3.99
C LEU A 53 8.81 1.96 3.15
N ARG A 54 9.71 1.25 2.46
CA ARG A 54 10.67 1.89 1.55
C ARG A 54 9.98 2.61 0.40
N GLU A 55 8.98 1.99 -0.23
CA GLU A 55 8.23 2.62 -1.32
C GLU A 55 7.43 3.84 -0.84
N TRP A 56 6.91 3.81 0.40
CA TRP A 56 6.30 4.98 1.03
C TRP A 56 7.29 6.15 1.15
N HIS A 57 8.50 5.90 1.65
CA HIS A 57 9.56 6.93 1.74
C HIS A 57 9.96 7.45 0.36
N ASN A 58 10.17 6.56 -0.62
CA ASN A 58 10.45 6.97 -2.00
C ASN A 58 9.33 7.88 -2.56
N ALA A 59 8.06 7.56 -2.28
CA ALA A 59 6.94 8.37 -2.73
C ALA A 59 6.92 9.76 -2.08
N GLN A 60 7.32 9.89 -0.82
CA GLN A 60 7.48 11.20 -0.16
C GLN A 60 8.62 12.01 -0.79
N GLU A 61 9.65 11.35 -1.34
CA GLU A 61 10.78 11.97 -2.03
C GLU A 61 10.56 12.15 -3.54
N GLU A 62 9.35 11.88 -4.05
CA GLU A 62 9.01 11.89 -5.48
C GLU A 62 9.91 10.95 -6.32
N ALA A 63 10.54 9.96 -5.68
CA ALA A 63 11.42 9.00 -6.31
C ALA A 63 10.64 7.85 -6.94
N VAL A 64 10.85 7.61 -8.23
CA VAL A 64 10.18 6.55 -8.97
C VAL A 64 10.96 5.24 -8.86
N THR A 65 10.30 4.19 -8.35
CA THR A 65 10.84 2.84 -8.40
C THR A 65 10.74 2.28 -9.83
N PRO A 66 11.86 1.88 -10.47
CA PRO A 66 11.85 1.38 -11.83
C PRO A 66 11.12 0.04 -11.96
N ASN A 67 10.71 -0.28 -13.18
CA ASN A 67 10.01 -1.52 -13.48
C ASN A 67 10.90 -2.75 -13.21
N CYS A 68 10.32 -3.83 -12.69
CA CYS A 68 11.02 -5.08 -12.40
C CYS A 68 11.76 -5.68 -13.61
N ARG A 69 11.30 -5.43 -14.85
CA ARG A 69 11.98 -5.86 -16.09
C ARG A 69 13.28 -5.12 -16.37
N SER A 70 13.45 -3.94 -15.79
CA SER A 70 14.69 -3.16 -15.87
C SER A 70 15.61 -3.55 -14.72
N ARG A 71 15.07 -3.61 -13.50
CA ARG A 71 15.79 -4.02 -12.29
C ARG A 71 14.78 -4.53 -11.27
N CYS A 72 15.00 -5.73 -10.73
CA CYS A 72 14.16 -6.27 -9.67
C CYS A 72 14.13 -5.31 -8.45
N SER A 73 12.93 -4.90 -8.03
CA SER A 73 12.72 -4.02 -6.87
C SER A 73 12.85 -4.74 -5.52
N ALA A 74 13.09 -6.06 -5.54
CA ALA A 74 13.25 -6.92 -4.36
C ALA A 74 12.07 -6.88 -3.37
N CYS A 75 10.84 -6.82 -3.87
CA CYS A 75 9.63 -6.70 -3.04
C CYS A 75 9.26 -7.97 -2.24
N GLY A 76 9.76 -9.14 -2.64
CA GLY A 76 9.43 -10.43 -2.02
C GLY A 76 8.46 -11.31 -2.82
N ALA A 77 7.69 -10.73 -3.74
CA ALA A 77 6.67 -11.45 -4.53
C ALA A 77 7.23 -12.59 -5.38
N GLY A 78 8.54 -12.62 -5.62
CA GLY A 78 9.23 -13.71 -6.32
C GLY A 78 9.07 -15.10 -5.68
N ARG A 79 8.58 -15.20 -4.43
CA ARG A 79 8.25 -16.47 -3.77
C ARG A 79 7.19 -17.29 -4.50
N TYR A 80 6.30 -16.65 -5.26
CA TYR A 80 5.26 -17.34 -6.03
C TYR A 80 5.76 -17.94 -7.34
N GLN A 81 7.03 -17.72 -7.69
CA GLN A 81 7.68 -18.35 -8.86
C GLN A 81 6.84 -18.20 -10.14
N THR A 82 6.36 -16.99 -10.43
CA THR A 82 5.53 -16.74 -11.62
C THR A 82 5.71 -15.32 -12.16
N GLY A 83 5.23 -15.10 -13.39
CA GLY A 83 5.23 -13.81 -14.08
C GLY A 83 6.61 -13.18 -14.27
N VAL A 84 6.65 -11.85 -14.22
CA VAL A 84 7.88 -11.03 -14.39
C VAL A 84 9.02 -11.44 -13.46
N CYS A 85 8.71 -12.02 -12.30
CA CYS A 85 9.73 -12.49 -11.35
C CYS A 85 10.53 -13.70 -11.86
N LEU A 86 10.09 -14.38 -12.94
CA LEU A 86 10.81 -15.48 -13.58
C LEU A 86 11.29 -15.15 -15.00
N GLU A 87 10.72 -14.13 -15.65
CA GLU A 87 11.05 -13.75 -17.03
C GLU A 87 12.57 -13.50 -17.21
N ASP A 88 13.21 -12.81 -16.26
CA ASP A 88 14.64 -12.44 -16.38
C ASP A 88 15.62 -13.50 -15.85
N ARG A 89 15.16 -14.49 -15.08
CA ARG A 89 16.04 -15.56 -14.54
C ARG A 89 16.41 -16.63 -15.58
N ARG A 90 15.82 -16.59 -16.78
CA ARG A 90 16.14 -17.49 -17.91
C ARG A 90 17.26 -16.99 -18.82
N LYS A 91 17.81 -15.79 -18.57
CA LYS A 91 18.90 -15.19 -19.38
C LYS A 91 20.29 -15.32 -18.74
N GLN A 92 20.40 -16.07 -17.64
CA GLN A 92 21.66 -16.33 -16.93
C GLN A 92 21.97 -17.85 -16.83
N SER A 93 21.51 -18.65 -17.81
CA SER A 93 21.95 -20.03 -18.03
C SER A 93 22.53 -20.19 -19.42
#